data_AF-A0A2D6E5Y2-F1
#
_entry.id   AF-A0A2D6E5Y2-F1
#
_cell.length_a   1.000
_cell.length_b   1.000
_cell.length_c   1.000
_cell.angle_alpha   90.00
_cell.angle_beta   90.00
_cell.angle_gamma   90.00
#
_symmetry.space_group_name_H-M   'P 1'
#
loop_
_entity.id
_entity.type
_entity.pdbx_description
1 polymer ?
#
loop_
_entity_poly.entity_id
_entity_poly.type
_entity_poly.pdbx_seq_one_letter_code
_entity_poly.pdbx_strand_id
1 'polypeptide(L)'
;MAVPNLTPKQQTSAIVLHSTGAAGLLTTTSVPYGAYMRGPLSSSQWGSGAVSQVALTYKMLGGDVLDIELTEDNVYTSYELATLEYSYIVNNHQAINVLSDFLGAVTGTFSHSGTLQAGGELSSSLTKDGKRSHAALKFPKFKFEYSKRIADGLAGGAGLGDDIRIYSASFLLQDATQHYDLQKIVQDASTDGSTMGQDFANGVNNKRIAIRRVYYRSPRTMWRFYGYYGGLNVVGNLTTYGQYSDESTFEVIPAWQNKLQSMAFETSLYTRASHYSYELNDTRLRIYPAPSNPGTGAPTKMWFDFSVPQDAYVTSSTRQEGIDGVNNYSTLPFSNIPYENINSMGLQWIRRYALAISKEMLAQVRGKFASIPIPGEAVTLNASELSAQAKEEQTALKTELKELLDKLTYSALVDADAKKAEDANRLQIHIPMGIFRG
;
A
#
# COMPACT_ATOMS: atom_id res chain seq x y z
N MET A 1 8.75 16.55 -76.98
CA MET A 1 10.15 16.47 -76.50
C MET A 1 10.35 15.10 -75.89
N ALA A 2 11.35 14.34 -76.34
CA ALA A 2 11.66 13.04 -75.77
C ALA A 2 12.17 13.22 -74.33
N VAL A 3 11.57 12.50 -73.39
CA VAL A 3 12.01 12.48 -71.99
C VAL A 3 13.42 11.88 -71.97
N PRO A 4 14.45 12.61 -71.49
CA PRO A 4 15.80 12.08 -71.46
C PRO A 4 15.85 10.84 -70.58
N ASN A 5 16.33 9.73 -71.15
CA ASN A 5 16.44 8.46 -70.46
C ASN A 5 17.70 8.51 -69.59
N LEU A 6 17.54 8.85 -68.30
CA LEU A 6 18.64 8.94 -67.36
C LEU A 6 19.17 7.53 -67.06
N THR A 7 20.41 7.26 -67.48
CA THR A 7 21.15 6.03 -67.17
C THR A 7 22.33 6.35 -66.26
N PRO A 8 22.53 5.60 -65.16
CA PRO A 8 21.80 4.38 -64.80
C PRO A 8 20.38 4.64 -64.26
N LYS A 9 19.40 3.84 -64.70
CA LYS A 9 18.07 3.80 -64.09
C LYS A 9 18.22 3.34 -62.65
N GLN A 10 17.70 4.13 -61.70
CA GLN A 10 17.61 3.74 -60.30
C GLN A 10 16.88 2.39 -60.19
N GLN A 11 17.58 1.36 -59.70
CA GLN A 11 17.03 0.00 -59.55
C GLN A 11 16.52 -0.29 -58.12
N THR A 12 16.73 0.64 -57.19
CA THR A 12 16.20 0.56 -55.83
C THR A 12 14.88 1.32 -55.75
N SER A 13 13.84 0.70 -55.18
CA SER A 13 12.58 1.37 -54.88
C SER A 13 12.84 2.63 -54.07
N ALA A 14 12.21 3.74 -54.46
CA ALA A 14 12.31 4.98 -53.70
C ALA A 14 11.74 4.77 -52.30
N ILE A 15 12.54 5.06 -51.25
CA ILE A 15 12.09 5.01 -49.86
C ILE A 15 11.42 6.36 -49.58
N VAL A 16 10.10 6.41 -49.80
CA VAL A 16 9.30 7.63 -49.65
C VAL A 16 8.07 7.33 -48.80
N LEU A 17 7.73 8.27 -47.92
CA LEU A 17 6.51 8.19 -47.12
C LEU A 17 5.31 8.48 -48.03
N HIS A 18 4.33 7.58 -48.05
CA HIS A 18 3.09 7.81 -48.79
C HIS A 18 2.17 8.80 -48.06
N SER A 19 1.25 9.41 -48.82
CA SER A 19 0.26 10.36 -48.30
C SER A 19 -0.78 9.72 -47.36
N THR A 20 -0.93 8.40 -47.42
CA THR A 20 -1.80 7.60 -46.55
C THR A 20 -1.09 6.33 -46.13
N GLY A 21 -1.25 5.92 -44.87
CA GLY A 21 -0.72 4.63 -44.40
C GLY A 21 -1.52 3.44 -44.92
N ALA A 22 -0.86 2.31 -45.11
CA ALA A 22 -1.45 1.06 -45.51
C ALA A 22 -1.65 0.13 -44.29
N ALA A 23 -2.92 -0.12 -43.94
CA ALA A 23 -3.26 -1.01 -42.83
C ALA A 23 -2.68 -2.44 -42.98
N GLY A 24 -2.41 -2.89 -44.21
CA GLY A 24 -1.79 -4.19 -44.47
C GLY A 24 -0.30 -4.27 -44.11
N LEU A 25 0.39 -3.13 -44.01
CA LEU A 25 1.79 -3.07 -43.56
C LEU A 25 1.91 -3.07 -42.04
N LEU A 26 0.84 -2.65 -41.34
CA LEU A 26 0.78 -2.68 -39.89
C LEU A 26 0.71 -4.13 -39.38
N THR A 27 1.87 -4.66 -39.02
CA THR A 27 2.08 -6.05 -38.57
C THR A 27 2.87 -6.05 -37.26
N THR A 28 2.90 -7.17 -36.54
CA THR A 28 3.72 -7.26 -35.31
C THR A 28 5.23 -7.12 -35.56
N THR A 29 5.67 -7.16 -36.82
CA THR A 29 7.06 -6.92 -37.25
C THR A 29 7.32 -5.49 -37.67
N SER A 30 6.27 -4.71 -37.99
CA SER A 30 6.42 -3.29 -38.39
C SER A 30 6.58 -2.35 -37.19
N VAL A 31 6.42 -2.87 -35.97
CA VAL A 31 6.56 -2.11 -34.72
C VAL A 31 7.46 -2.86 -33.72
N PRO A 32 8.23 -2.15 -32.86
CA PRO A 32 9.25 -2.80 -32.02
C PRO A 32 8.70 -3.78 -30.98
N TYR A 33 7.61 -3.42 -30.31
CA TYR A 33 7.08 -4.19 -29.18
C TYR A 33 5.77 -4.90 -29.53
N GLY A 34 4.98 -4.34 -30.43
CA GLY A 34 3.64 -4.80 -30.77
C GLY A 34 2.72 -4.83 -29.54
N ALA A 35 2.94 -3.95 -28.56
CA ALA A 35 2.25 -3.96 -27.28
C ALA A 35 0.72 -3.81 -27.44
N TYR A 36 0.29 -3.04 -28.45
CA TYR A 36 -1.13 -2.78 -28.76
C TYR A 36 -1.68 -3.62 -29.92
N MET A 37 -0.89 -4.57 -30.43
CA MET A 37 -1.28 -5.45 -31.54
C MET A 37 -1.57 -6.89 -31.10
N ARG A 38 -1.21 -7.27 -29.87
CA ARG A 38 -1.39 -8.62 -29.34
C ARG A 38 -1.71 -8.61 -27.85
N GLY A 39 -2.35 -9.68 -27.40
CA GLY A 39 -2.64 -9.88 -25.99
C GLY A 39 -3.71 -8.91 -25.45
N PRO A 40 -3.76 -8.69 -24.13
CA PRO A 40 -4.84 -7.94 -23.47
C PRO A 40 -4.95 -6.46 -23.86
N LEU A 41 -3.91 -5.86 -24.45
CA LEU A 41 -3.89 -4.46 -24.89
C LEU A 41 -4.17 -4.31 -26.40
N SER A 42 -4.44 -5.41 -27.10
CA SER A 42 -4.75 -5.39 -28.52
C SER A 42 -5.95 -4.49 -28.81
N SER A 43 -5.79 -3.50 -29.71
CA SER A 43 -6.89 -2.61 -30.10
C SER A 43 -6.86 -2.30 -31.59
N SER A 44 -8.01 -2.49 -32.26
CA SER A 44 -8.19 -2.09 -33.66
C SER A 44 -8.18 -0.56 -33.82
N GLN A 45 -8.63 0.18 -32.80
CA GLN A 45 -8.63 1.63 -32.79
C GLN A 45 -7.20 2.19 -32.77
N TRP A 46 -6.28 1.51 -32.08
CA TRP A 46 -4.87 1.87 -32.11
C TRP A 46 -4.31 1.73 -33.52
N GLY A 47 -4.63 0.64 -34.23
CA GLY A 47 -4.20 0.43 -35.62
C GLY A 47 -4.73 1.50 -36.58
N SER A 48 -6.01 1.86 -36.47
CA SER A 48 -6.59 2.97 -37.24
C SER A 48 -5.93 4.32 -36.93
N GLY A 49 -5.56 4.55 -35.66
CA GLY A 49 -4.79 5.72 -35.22
C GLY A 49 -3.40 5.78 -35.84
N ALA A 50 -2.68 4.65 -35.84
CA ALA A 50 -1.35 4.52 -36.43
C ALA A 50 -1.37 4.79 -37.95
N VAL A 51 -2.35 4.25 -38.67
CA VAL A 51 -2.56 4.51 -40.10
C VAL A 51 -2.84 5.98 -40.37
N SER A 52 -3.69 6.61 -39.55
CA SER A 52 -3.99 8.05 -39.66
C SER A 52 -2.78 8.94 -39.33
N GLN A 53 -1.88 8.46 -38.46
CA GLN A 53 -0.65 9.18 -38.10
C GLN A 53 0.29 9.32 -39.30
N VAL A 54 0.31 8.37 -40.25
CA VAL A 54 1.08 8.49 -41.50
C VAL A 54 0.63 9.71 -42.29
N ALA A 55 -0.68 9.86 -42.49
CA ALA A 55 -1.23 11.01 -43.22
C ALA A 55 -0.92 12.34 -42.50
N LEU A 56 -1.04 12.38 -41.17
CA LEU A 56 -0.67 13.55 -40.38
C LEU A 56 0.81 13.90 -40.54
N THR A 57 1.70 12.90 -40.44
CA THR A 57 3.15 13.08 -40.55
C THR A 57 3.53 13.56 -41.96
N TYR A 58 2.94 12.97 -42.99
CA TYR A 58 3.13 13.37 -44.37
C TYR A 58 2.76 14.84 -44.60
N LYS A 59 1.58 15.29 -44.13
CA LYS A 59 1.14 16.68 -44.28
C LYS A 59 2.00 17.66 -43.48
N MET A 60 2.33 17.32 -42.23
CA MET A 60 3.06 18.24 -41.34
C MET A 60 4.55 18.37 -41.70
N LEU A 61 5.15 17.36 -42.36
CA LEU A 61 6.53 17.41 -42.82
C LEU A 61 6.69 17.91 -44.26
N GLY A 62 5.60 18.34 -44.90
CA GLY A 62 5.64 18.95 -46.24
C GLY A 62 5.73 17.93 -47.39
N GLY A 63 5.22 16.72 -47.19
CA GLY A 63 5.22 15.66 -48.21
C GLY A 63 4.53 16.05 -49.53
N ASP A 64 3.60 17.01 -49.48
CA ASP A 64 2.94 17.57 -50.67
C ASP A 64 3.89 18.37 -51.58
N VAL A 65 5.05 18.79 -51.05
CA VAL A 65 6.02 19.63 -51.74
C VAL A 65 7.28 18.85 -52.09
N LEU A 66 7.80 18.04 -51.16
CA LEU A 66 9.03 17.28 -51.32
C LEU A 66 8.93 15.91 -50.64
N ASP A 67 9.53 14.90 -51.25
CA ASP A 67 9.51 13.52 -50.76
C ASP A 67 10.13 13.40 -49.35
N ILE A 68 9.48 12.63 -48.48
CA ILE A 68 9.95 12.41 -47.11
C ILE A 68 10.63 11.05 -47.02
N GLU A 69 11.86 11.02 -46.52
CA GLU A 69 12.69 9.81 -46.41
C GLU A 69 12.33 8.93 -45.19
N LEU A 70 11.05 8.74 -44.94
CA LEU A 70 10.50 7.86 -43.89
C LEU A 70 9.68 6.74 -44.52
N THR A 71 9.68 5.57 -43.88
CA THR A 71 8.73 4.50 -44.18
C THR A 71 7.51 4.57 -43.27
N GLU A 72 6.41 3.93 -43.68
CA GLU A 72 5.21 3.79 -42.83
C GLU A 72 5.54 3.09 -41.50
N ASP A 73 6.44 2.09 -41.53
CA ASP A 73 6.92 1.37 -40.35
C ASP A 73 7.62 2.30 -39.33
N ASN A 74 8.35 3.31 -39.80
CA ASN A 74 8.96 4.31 -38.91
C ASN A 74 7.89 5.14 -38.18
N VAL A 75 6.80 5.49 -38.87
CA VAL A 75 5.68 6.23 -38.28
C VAL A 75 4.89 5.35 -37.32
N TYR A 76 4.63 4.08 -37.66
CA TYR A 76 3.98 3.11 -36.76
C TYR A 76 4.80 2.88 -35.50
N THR A 77 6.12 2.76 -35.63
CA THR A 77 7.06 2.68 -34.51
C THR A 77 6.95 3.93 -33.63
N SER A 78 6.99 5.12 -34.23
CA SER A 78 6.89 6.39 -33.51
C SER A 78 5.57 6.51 -32.74
N TYR A 79 4.49 5.99 -33.33
CA TYR A 79 3.16 5.98 -32.72
C TYR A 79 3.05 5.00 -31.54
N GLU A 80 3.65 3.81 -31.66
CA GLU A 80 3.73 2.84 -30.54
C GLU A 80 4.51 3.44 -29.37
N LEU A 81 5.69 4.00 -29.62
CA LEU A 81 6.53 4.62 -28.60
C LEU A 81 5.81 5.79 -27.92
N ALA A 82 5.08 6.61 -28.68
CA ALA A 82 4.29 7.71 -28.11
C ALA A 82 3.16 7.23 -27.19
N THR A 83 2.50 6.14 -27.54
CA THR A 83 1.41 5.56 -26.72
C THR A 83 1.96 4.96 -25.42
N LEU A 84 3.12 4.31 -25.49
CA LEU A 84 3.83 3.78 -24.32
C LEU A 84 4.33 4.90 -23.40
N GLU A 85 4.90 5.97 -23.97
CA GLU A 85 5.36 7.12 -23.18
C GLU A 85 4.20 7.81 -22.46
N TYR A 86 3.05 7.97 -23.12
CA TYR A 86 1.84 8.49 -22.48
C TYR A 86 1.41 7.62 -21.30
N SER A 87 1.36 6.30 -21.50
CA SER A 87 1.03 5.35 -20.43
C SER A 87 2.00 5.43 -19.26
N TYR A 88 3.29 5.55 -19.54
CA TYR A 88 4.34 5.72 -18.54
C TYR A 88 4.11 6.98 -17.70
N ILE A 89 3.96 8.16 -18.33
CA ILE A 89 3.79 9.42 -17.61
C ILE A 89 2.53 9.40 -16.74
N VAL A 90 1.40 8.90 -17.26
CA VAL A 90 0.15 8.82 -16.50
C VAL A 90 0.26 7.83 -15.33
N ASN A 91 0.86 6.66 -15.55
CA ASN A 91 1.05 5.67 -14.48
C ASN A 91 1.98 6.19 -13.39
N ASN A 92 3.03 6.93 -13.74
CA ASN A 92 3.92 7.56 -12.75
C ASN A 92 3.15 8.56 -11.88
N HIS A 93 2.31 9.39 -12.51
CA HIS A 93 1.47 10.32 -11.77
C HIS A 93 0.46 9.59 -10.87
N GLN A 94 -0.18 8.53 -11.37
CA GLN A 94 -1.08 7.72 -10.54
C GLN A 94 -0.33 7.11 -9.35
N ALA A 95 0.88 6.59 -9.56
CA ALA A 95 1.71 6.04 -8.49
C ALA A 95 1.97 7.05 -7.38
N ILE A 96 2.30 8.30 -7.71
CA ILE A 96 2.51 9.37 -6.71
C ILE A 96 1.25 9.57 -5.86
N ASN A 97 0.07 9.50 -6.46
CA ASN A 97 -1.21 9.76 -5.78
C ASN A 97 -1.68 8.63 -4.86
N VAL A 98 -1.30 7.39 -5.13
CA VAL A 98 -1.95 6.19 -4.55
C VAL A 98 -0.98 5.26 -3.82
N LEU A 99 0.33 5.53 -3.86
CA LEU A 99 1.33 4.63 -3.28
C LEU A 99 1.08 4.36 -1.80
N SER A 100 0.74 5.38 -1.00
CA SER A 100 0.48 5.24 0.44
C SER A 100 -0.64 4.25 0.75
N ASP A 101 -1.63 4.19 -0.11
CA ASP A 101 -2.87 3.44 0.10
C ASP A 101 -2.78 2.01 -0.43
N PHE A 102 -1.88 1.80 -1.41
CA PHE A 102 -1.57 0.47 -1.92
C PHE A 102 -0.44 -0.23 -1.17
N LEU A 103 0.19 0.38 -0.16
CA LEU A 103 1.22 -0.31 0.63
C LEU A 103 0.68 -1.62 1.23
N GLY A 104 1.30 -2.72 0.79
CA GLY A 104 0.96 -4.09 1.11
C GLY A 104 -0.27 -4.68 0.42
N ALA A 105 -0.79 -4.01 -0.62
CA ALA A 105 -1.74 -4.60 -1.55
C ALA A 105 -1.06 -5.67 -2.44
N VAL A 106 -1.85 -6.52 -3.09
CA VAL A 106 -1.34 -7.58 -3.98
C VAL A 106 -0.56 -6.96 -5.15
N THR A 107 0.64 -7.49 -5.43
CA THR A 107 1.50 -7.05 -6.53
C THR A 107 1.07 -7.64 -7.88
N GLY A 108 1.64 -7.13 -8.98
CA GLY A 108 1.38 -7.62 -10.33
C GLY A 108 2.61 -8.30 -10.94
N THR A 109 2.40 -9.36 -11.73
CA THR A 109 3.44 -9.98 -12.57
C THR A 109 3.27 -9.50 -14.01
N PHE A 110 4.35 -9.04 -14.64
CA PHE A 110 4.32 -8.42 -15.97
C PHE A 110 5.13 -9.21 -17.01
N SER A 111 4.67 -9.17 -18.27
CA SER A 111 5.46 -9.61 -19.42
C SER A 111 6.52 -8.56 -19.80
N HIS A 112 7.45 -8.95 -20.66
CA HIS A 112 8.44 -8.03 -21.25
C HIS A 112 7.80 -6.86 -22.04
N SER A 113 6.54 -6.99 -22.45
CA SER A 113 5.76 -5.95 -23.13
C SER A 113 4.98 -5.04 -22.16
N GLY A 114 5.17 -5.21 -20.84
CA GLY A 114 4.49 -4.42 -19.81
C GLY A 114 3.02 -4.80 -19.60
N THR A 115 2.58 -5.97 -20.07
CA THR A 115 1.21 -6.47 -19.87
C THR A 115 1.14 -7.33 -18.62
N LEU A 116 0.08 -7.17 -17.83
CA LEU A 116 -0.15 -8.01 -16.65
C LEU A 116 -0.40 -9.47 -17.10
N GLN A 117 0.39 -10.40 -16.58
CA GLN A 117 0.27 -11.81 -16.89
C GLN A 117 -0.99 -12.42 -16.27
N ALA A 118 -1.55 -13.42 -16.96
CA ALA A 118 -2.70 -14.17 -16.48
C ALA A 118 -2.29 -15.15 -15.38
N GLY A 119 -3.14 -15.33 -14.37
CA GLY A 119 -2.97 -16.38 -13.35
C GLY A 119 -2.37 -15.92 -12.02
N GLY A 120 -1.96 -14.65 -11.89
CA GLY A 120 -1.59 -14.06 -10.60
C GLY A 120 -2.81 -13.67 -9.76
N GLU A 121 -2.65 -13.60 -8.43
CA GLU A 121 -3.70 -13.23 -7.46
C GLU A 121 -4.39 -11.89 -7.77
N LEU A 122 -3.64 -10.94 -8.33
CA LEU A 122 -4.23 -9.69 -8.78
C LEU A 122 -5.06 -9.84 -10.06
N SER A 123 -4.62 -10.68 -11.00
CA SER A 123 -5.32 -10.86 -12.27
C SER A 123 -6.71 -11.49 -12.08
N SER A 124 -6.88 -12.35 -11.07
CA SER A 124 -8.17 -12.96 -10.72
C SER A 124 -9.12 -11.93 -10.08
N SER A 125 -8.62 -11.07 -9.18
CA SER A 125 -9.43 -10.00 -8.56
C SER A 125 -9.76 -8.84 -9.50
N LEU A 126 -9.01 -8.69 -10.59
CA LEU A 126 -9.24 -7.70 -11.64
C LEU A 126 -10.14 -8.22 -12.79
N THR A 127 -10.63 -9.45 -12.74
CA THR A 127 -11.52 -9.98 -13.78
C THR A 127 -12.97 -9.88 -13.32
N LYS A 128 -13.80 -9.13 -14.05
CA LYS A 128 -15.26 -9.11 -13.87
C LYS A 128 -15.91 -9.35 -15.22
N ASP A 129 -16.84 -10.30 -15.29
CA ASP A 129 -17.62 -10.63 -16.51
C ASP A 129 -16.74 -10.99 -17.73
N GLY A 130 -15.64 -11.71 -17.52
CA GLY A 130 -14.71 -12.13 -18.58
C GLY A 130 -13.86 -11.00 -19.17
N LYS A 131 -14.05 -9.74 -18.74
CA LYS A 131 -13.23 -8.60 -19.12
C LYS A 131 -12.20 -8.31 -18.02
N ARG A 132 -10.92 -8.29 -18.41
CA ARG A 132 -9.83 -7.89 -17.51
C ARG A 132 -9.89 -6.39 -17.32
N SER A 133 -10.05 -5.96 -16.07
CA SER A 133 -9.96 -4.55 -15.70
C SER A 133 -8.52 -4.18 -15.34
N HIS A 134 -8.07 -3.01 -15.75
CA HIS A 134 -6.70 -2.56 -15.47
C HIS A 134 -6.66 -1.85 -14.11
N ALA A 135 -5.68 -2.18 -13.27
CA ALA A 135 -5.54 -1.57 -11.95
C ALA A 135 -5.43 -0.04 -12.03
N ALA A 136 -4.66 0.47 -13.01
CA ALA A 136 -4.48 1.91 -13.25
C ALA A 136 -5.76 2.66 -13.66
N LEU A 137 -6.81 1.94 -14.09
CA LEU A 137 -8.09 2.54 -14.50
C LEU A 137 -9.15 2.50 -13.39
N LYS A 138 -8.85 1.84 -12.27
CA LYS A 138 -9.78 1.76 -11.14
C LYS A 138 -9.57 2.94 -10.22
N PHE A 139 -10.67 3.49 -9.74
CA PHE A 139 -10.62 4.44 -8.64
C PHE A 139 -10.03 3.75 -7.40
N PRO A 140 -8.93 4.27 -6.82
CA PRO A 140 -8.34 3.70 -5.63
C PRO A 140 -9.36 3.82 -4.49
N LYS A 141 -9.52 2.73 -3.73
CA LYS A 141 -10.24 2.84 -2.46
C LYS A 141 -9.27 3.50 -1.49
N PHE A 142 -9.53 4.77 -1.17
CA PHE A 142 -8.73 5.46 -0.18
C PHE A 142 -8.83 4.72 1.15
N LYS A 143 -7.67 4.31 1.65
CA LYS A 143 -7.57 3.60 2.91
C LYS A 143 -6.38 4.16 3.67
N PHE A 144 -6.56 4.36 4.96
CA PHE A 144 -5.50 4.79 5.86
C PHE A 144 -4.54 3.63 6.20
N GLU A 145 -4.13 2.80 5.23
CA GLU A 145 -3.34 1.59 5.49
C GLU A 145 -1.97 1.93 6.10
N TYR A 146 -1.27 2.93 5.56
CA TYR A 146 0.01 3.35 6.13
C TYR A 146 -0.12 3.86 7.57
N SER A 147 -1.06 4.78 7.81
CA SER A 147 -1.33 5.31 9.15
C SER A 147 -1.80 4.23 10.11
N LYS A 148 -2.60 3.26 9.62
CA LYS A 148 -3.05 2.11 10.37
C LYS A 148 -1.87 1.22 10.77
N ARG A 149 -0.95 0.89 9.84
CA ARG A 149 0.25 0.09 10.17
C ARG A 149 1.13 0.73 11.24
N ILE A 150 1.28 2.06 11.19
CA ILE A 150 1.98 2.81 12.25
C ILE A 150 1.20 2.71 13.56
N ALA A 151 -0.12 2.91 13.53
CA ALA A 151 -0.97 2.84 14.71
C ALA A 151 -0.98 1.43 15.32
N ASP A 152 -1.00 0.38 14.50
CA ASP A 152 -0.92 -1.02 14.90
C ASP A 152 0.42 -1.26 15.61
N GLY A 153 1.56 -0.83 15.04
CA GLY A 153 2.86 -0.93 15.71
C GLY A 153 2.93 -0.17 17.06
N LEU A 154 2.27 0.99 17.18
CA LEU A 154 2.17 1.74 18.44
C LEU A 154 1.25 1.05 19.46
N ALA A 155 0.09 0.55 19.01
CA ALA A 155 -0.84 -0.25 19.83
C ALA A 155 -0.19 -1.55 20.30
N GLY A 156 0.65 -2.12 19.43
CA GLY A 156 1.61 -3.18 19.70
C GLY A 156 2.52 -2.85 20.84
N GLY A 157 3.18 -1.70 20.83
CA GLY A 157 3.98 -1.23 21.98
C GLY A 157 3.16 -1.09 23.27
N ALA A 158 1.93 -0.55 23.17
CA ALA A 158 1.04 -0.32 24.31
C ALA A 158 0.31 -1.58 24.83
N GLY A 159 0.38 -2.71 24.11
CA GLY A 159 -0.30 -3.95 24.48
C GLY A 159 -1.82 -3.91 24.28
N LEU A 160 -2.32 -3.00 23.44
CA LEU A 160 -3.76 -2.76 23.21
C LEU A 160 -4.37 -3.55 22.04
N GLY A 161 -3.75 -4.67 21.68
CA GLY A 161 -4.11 -5.44 20.50
C GLY A 161 -3.36 -4.94 19.28
N ASP A 162 -2.72 -5.88 18.59
CA ASP A 162 -1.80 -5.65 17.48
C ASP A 162 -1.74 -6.92 16.63
N ASP A 163 -1.00 -6.84 15.55
CA ASP A 163 -0.62 -7.97 14.72
C ASP A 163 0.24 -9.01 15.47
N ILE A 164 1.09 -8.56 16.40
CA ILE A 164 1.92 -9.46 17.22
C ILE A 164 1.03 -10.28 18.17
N ARG A 165 1.06 -11.61 18.00
CA ARG A 165 0.35 -12.54 18.89
C ARG A 165 0.90 -12.47 20.31
N ILE A 166 0.00 -12.21 21.25
CA ILE A 166 0.26 -12.29 22.69
C ILE A 166 -0.07 -13.72 23.15
N TYR A 167 0.90 -14.37 23.76
CA TYR A 167 0.77 -15.68 24.39
C TYR A 167 0.59 -15.52 25.90
N SER A 168 -0.01 -16.51 26.55
CA SER A 168 -0.10 -16.57 28.00
C SER A 168 0.64 -17.81 28.49
N ALA A 169 1.48 -17.65 29.50
CA ALA A 169 2.19 -18.74 30.16
C ALA A 169 2.02 -18.64 31.68
N SER A 170 2.30 -19.74 32.37
CA SER A 170 2.34 -19.76 33.83
C SER A 170 3.52 -20.56 34.35
N PHE A 171 3.91 -20.25 35.58
CA PHE A 171 4.91 -21.00 36.33
C PHE A 171 4.41 -21.28 37.74
N LEU A 172 4.94 -22.36 38.33
CA LEU A 172 4.67 -22.74 39.70
C LEU A 172 5.56 -21.92 40.64
N LEU A 173 4.96 -21.37 41.69
CA LEU A 173 5.71 -20.69 42.74
C LEU A 173 6.38 -21.74 43.65
N GLN A 174 7.65 -21.47 43.99
CA GLN A 174 8.44 -22.29 44.89
C GLN A 174 8.59 -21.57 46.24
N ASP A 175 8.60 -22.37 47.30
CA ASP A 175 8.79 -21.86 48.66
C ASP A 175 10.14 -21.15 48.78
N ALA A 176 10.15 -20.02 49.48
CA ALA A 176 11.31 -19.15 49.70
C ALA A 176 12.04 -18.66 48.42
N THR A 177 11.45 -18.79 47.24
CA THR A 177 12.07 -18.41 45.96
C THR A 177 11.45 -17.12 45.41
N GLN A 178 12.26 -16.05 45.30
CA GLN A 178 11.82 -14.74 44.82
C GLN A 178 12.10 -14.48 43.34
N HIS A 179 13.13 -15.12 42.78
CA HIS A 179 13.66 -14.79 41.47
C HIS A 179 13.24 -15.85 40.45
N TYR A 180 12.62 -15.41 39.36
CA TYR A 180 12.17 -16.27 38.28
C TYR A 180 12.66 -15.73 36.94
N ASP A 181 13.27 -16.60 36.14
CA ASP A 181 13.68 -16.32 34.76
C ASP A 181 12.57 -16.75 33.82
N LEU A 182 11.78 -15.79 33.37
CA LEU A 182 10.62 -16.05 32.51
C LEU A 182 11.04 -16.44 31.10
N GLN A 183 12.20 -15.98 30.61
CA GLN A 183 12.74 -16.40 29.31
C GLN A 183 13.03 -17.89 29.33
N LYS A 184 13.71 -18.38 30.38
CA LYS A 184 14.03 -19.80 30.52
C LYS A 184 12.76 -20.65 30.62
N ILE A 185 11.81 -20.23 31.46
CA ILE A 185 10.53 -20.95 31.64
C ILE A 185 9.78 -21.09 30.32
N VAL A 186 9.68 -20.02 29.52
CA VAL A 186 9.02 -20.04 28.22
C VAL A 186 9.79 -20.87 27.20
N GLN A 187 11.12 -20.79 27.19
CA GLN A 187 11.96 -21.55 26.27
C GLN A 187 11.88 -23.05 26.54
N ASP A 188 11.92 -23.47 27.80
CA ASP A 188 11.81 -24.87 28.21
C ASP A 188 10.39 -25.40 27.86
N ALA A 189 9.34 -24.62 28.15
CA ALA A 189 7.97 -24.98 27.77
C ALA A 189 7.77 -25.05 26.24
N SER A 190 8.50 -24.27 25.45
CA SER A 190 8.40 -24.28 23.99
C SER A 190 8.95 -25.58 23.36
N THR A 191 9.84 -26.29 24.06
CA THR A 191 10.55 -27.49 23.55
C THR A 191 10.22 -28.79 24.28
N ASP A 192 9.58 -28.72 25.45
CA ASP A 192 9.28 -29.90 26.30
C ASP A 192 8.11 -30.77 25.80
N GLY A 193 7.35 -30.29 24.80
CA GLY A 193 6.19 -31.00 24.24
C GLY A 193 4.98 -31.03 25.18
N SER A 194 5.00 -30.26 26.28
CA SER A 194 3.89 -30.14 27.22
C SER A 194 2.70 -29.39 26.61
N THR A 195 1.51 -29.64 27.14
CA THR A 195 0.30 -28.88 26.78
C THR A 195 0.40 -27.39 27.11
N MET A 196 1.31 -26.99 28.00
CA MET A 196 1.53 -25.60 28.38
C MET A 196 2.24 -24.80 27.29
N GLY A 197 3.05 -25.45 26.45
CA GLY A 197 3.82 -24.82 25.38
C GLY A 197 3.25 -24.99 23.97
N GLN A 198 2.17 -25.75 23.80
CA GLN A 198 1.62 -26.08 22.47
C GLN A 198 1.33 -24.86 21.60
N ASP A 199 0.84 -23.77 22.20
CA ASP A 199 0.50 -22.54 21.47
C ASP A 199 1.71 -21.79 20.89
N PHE A 200 2.90 -22.00 21.46
CA PHE A 200 4.17 -21.34 21.08
C PHE A 200 5.31 -22.35 20.87
N ALA A 201 4.96 -23.60 20.55
CA ALA A 201 5.92 -24.68 20.36
C ALA A 201 6.90 -24.34 19.24
N ASN A 202 8.21 -24.47 19.51
CA ASN A 202 9.32 -24.11 18.62
C ASN A 202 9.35 -22.64 18.13
N GLY A 203 8.40 -21.79 18.53
CA GLY A 203 8.28 -20.40 18.06
C GLY A 203 9.16 -19.42 18.83
N VAL A 204 9.62 -19.79 20.03
CA VAL A 204 10.46 -18.94 20.90
C VAL A 204 11.90 -18.94 20.41
N ASN A 205 12.49 -20.12 20.13
CA ASN A 205 13.81 -20.30 19.50
C ASN A 205 14.91 -19.34 20.01
N ASN A 206 15.05 -19.21 21.33
CA ASN A 206 15.97 -18.29 22.02
C ASN A 206 15.82 -16.80 21.66
N LYS A 207 14.72 -16.40 21.04
CA LYS A 207 14.38 -14.99 20.85
C LYS A 207 13.97 -14.39 22.19
N ARG A 208 14.40 -13.15 22.43
CA ARG A 208 14.05 -12.39 23.63
C ARG A 208 12.54 -12.16 23.68
N ILE A 209 11.89 -12.60 24.75
CA ILE A 209 10.46 -12.35 24.95
C ILE A 209 10.23 -10.96 25.55
N ALA A 210 9.11 -10.34 25.17
CA ALA A 210 8.64 -9.10 25.78
C ALA A 210 7.43 -9.41 26.68
N ILE A 211 7.58 -9.18 27.98
CA ILE A 211 6.53 -9.42 28.97
C ILE A 211 5.59 -8.22 29.01
N ARG A 212 4.30 -8.49 28.89
CA ARG A 212 3.25 -7.46 28.82
C ARG A 212 2.56 -7.26 30.15
N ARG A 213 2.24 -8.36 30.82
CA ARG A 213 1.47 -8.34 32.06
C ARG A 213 1.84 -9.54 32.92
N VAL A 214 2.01 -9.32 34.22
CA VAL A 214 2.16 -10.37 35.21
C VAL A 214 0.98 -10.29 36.16
N TYR A 215 0.30 -11.40 36.39
CA TYR A 215 -0.89 -11.45 37.21
C TYR A 215 -1.05 -12.81 37.90
N TYR A 216 -1.85 -12.83 38.96
CA TYR A 216 -2.34 -14.06 39.54
C TYR A 216 -3.83 -13.89 39.78
N ARG A 217 -4.59 -14.99 39.69
CA ARG A 217 -6.02 -14.99 39.99
C ARG A 217 -6.31 -16.09 40.99
N SER A 218 -6.72 -15.71 42.20
CA SER A 218 -7.14 -16.69 43.20
C SER A 218 -8.62 -17.02 43.00
N PRO A 219 -9.04 -18.30 43.07
CA PRO A 219 -10.47 -18.67 43.04
C PRO A 219 -11.29 -17.96 44.13
N ARG A 220 -10.64 -17.53 45.21
CA ARG A 220 -11.22 -16.76 46.32
C ARG A 220 -11.67 -15.35 45.91
N THR A 221 -11.25 -14.83 44.75
CA THR A 221 -11.69 -13.50 44.22
C THR A 221 -13.15 -13.46 43.76
N MET A 222 -13.86 -14.59 43.67
CA MET A 222 -15.29 -14.64 43.35
C MET A 222 -16.15 -13.91 44.40
N TRP A 223 -15.64 -13.72 45.62
CA TRP A 223 -16.40 -13.25 46.79
C TRP A 223 -16.24 -11.76 47.09
N ARG A 224 -16.22 -10.90 46.07
CA ARG A 224 -16.06 -9.44 46.21
C ARG A 224 -17.15 -8.74 47.05
N PHE A 225 -18.27 -9.42 47.35
CA PHE A 225 -19.39 -8.86 48.13
C PHE A 225 -19.62 -9.52 49.51
N TYR A 226 -19.11 -10.74 49.78
CA TYR A 226 -19.35 -11.45 51.05
C TYR A 226 -18.18 -12.38 51.45
N GLY A 227 -16.95 -11.88 51.48
CA GLY A 227 -15.76 -12.71 51.67
C GLY A 227 -14.93 -12.38 52.91
N TYR A 228 -15.31 -12.89 54.09
CA TYR A 228 -14.34 -13.14 55.17
C TYR A 228 -14.43 -14.60 55.64
N TYR A 229 -13.57 -15.45 55.08
CA TYR A 229 -13.38 -16.84 55.53
C TYR A 229 -12.25 -16.90 56.56
N GLY A 230 -12.56 -16.41 57.77
CA GLY A 230 -11.60 -16.36 58.89
C GLY A 230 -12.09 -15.56 60.09
N GLY A 231 -13.39 -15.22 60.11
CA GLY A 231 -13.98 -14.32 61.10
C GLY A 231 -15.06 -14.92 61.93
N LEU A 232 -14.66 -15.78 62.85
CA LEU A 232 -15.22 -15.64 64.19
C LEU A 232 -14.65 -14.36 64.82
N ASN A 233 -14.93 -13.21 64.23
CA ASN A 233 -15.05 -11.97 64.99
C ASN A 233 -16.54 -11.80 65.20
N VAL A 234 -17.01 -12.59 66.16
CA VAL A 234 -18.28 -12.37 66.85
C VAL A 234 -18.34 -10.87 67.13
N VAL A 235 -19.31 -10.17 66.52
CA VAL A 235 -19.65 -8.83 66.97
C VAL A 235 -20.03 -9.02 68.43
N GLY A 236 -19.15 -8.57 69.32
CA GLY A 236 -19.20 -8.90 70.73
C GLY A 236 -20.53 -8.46 71.34
N ASN A 237 -21.44 -9.40 71.48
CA ASN A 237 -22.41 -9.38 72.56
C ASN A 237 -22.14 -10.63 73.39
N LEU A 238 -21.58 -10.43 74.59
CA LEU A 238 -21.19 -11.44 75.57
C LEU A 238 -22.41 -12.18 76.17
N THR A 239 -23.32 -12.68 75.34
CA THR A 239 -24.48 -13.46 75.78
C THR A 239 -24.23 -14.94 75.60
N THR A 240 -24.49 -15.69 76.68
CA THR A 240 -24.23 -17.11 76.88
C THR A 240 -24.80 -18.01 75.78
N TYR A 241 -23.98 -18.93 75.29
CA TYR A 241 -24.38 -20.01 74.38
C TYR A 241 -25.21 -21.06 75.16
N GLY A 242 -26.53 -20.91 75.11
CA GLY A 242 -27.50 -21.99 75.41
C GLY A 242 -27.81 -22.84 74.17
N GLN A 243 -28.66 -23.85 74.32
CA GLN A 243 -29.00 -24.92 73.35
C GLN A 243 -29.67 -24.48 72.01
N TYR A 244 -29.22 -23.40 71.37
CA TYR A 244 -29.76 -22.91 70.09
C TYR A 244 -28.65 -22.70 69.04
N SER A 245 -28.98 -23.02 67.78
CA SER A 245 -28.15 -22.79 66.59
C SER A 245 -28.42 -21.40 65.98
N ASP A 246 -27.40 -20.83 65.33
CA ASP A 246 -27.34 -19.55 64.59
C ASP A 246 -28.69 -18.88 64.30
N GLU A 247 -29.10 -17.98 65.19
CA GLU A 247 -30.17 -17.02 64.92
C GLU A 247 -29.59 -15.89 64.06
N SER A 248 -30.07 -15.74 62.84
CA SER A 248 -29.67 -14.64 61.94
C SER A 248 -30.26 -13.33 62.46
N THR A 249 -29.48 -12.54 63.19
CA THR A 249 -29.85 -11.18 63.58
C THR A 249 -29.78 -10.26 62.37
N PHE A 250 -30.92 -9.68 61.97
CA PHE A 250 -30.98 -8.65 60.93
C PHE A 250 -30.84 -7.27 61.58
N GLU A 251 -29.68 -6.64 61.41
CA GLU A 251 -29.44 -5.27 61.85
C GLU A 251 -29.66 -4.29 60.69
N VAL A 252 -30.47 -3.25 60.90
CA VAL A 252 -30.61 -2.16 59.93
C VAL A 252 -29.43 -1.20 60.11
N ILE A 253 -28.42 -1.38 59.27
CA ILE A 253 -27.22 -0.55 59.27
C ILE A 253 -27.40 0.62 58.30
N PRO A 254 -27.18 1.88 58.70
CA PRO A 254 -27.25 3.02 57.80
C PRO A 254 -26.16 2.96 56.71
N ALA A 255 -26.47 3.44 55.51
CA ALA A 255 -25.60 3.29 54.33
C ALA A 255 -24.18 3.85 54.50
N TRP A 256 -23.99 4.89 55.32
CA TRP A 256 -22.67 5.47 55.59
C TRP A 256 -21.76 4.50 56.36
N GLN A 257 -22.31 3.69 57.26
CA GLN A 257 -21.56 2.72 58.05
C GLN A 257 -21.06 1.56 57.16
N ASN A 258 -21.91 1.08 56.25
CA ASN A 258 -21.50 0.11 55.23
C ASN A 258 -20.36 0.65 54.33
N LYS A 259 -20.41 1.94 53.96
CA LYS A 259 -19.35 2.58 53.17
C LYS A 259 -18.04 2.74 53.96
N LEU A 260 -18.11 3.09 55.24
CA LEU A 260 -16.91 3.17 56.09
C LEU A 260 -16.29 1.79 56.30
N GLN A 261 -17.10 0.76 56.53
CA GLN A 261 -16.62 -0.61 56.66
C GLN A 261 -15.98 -1.12 55.37
N SER A 262 -16.51 -0.77 54.19
CA SER A 262 -15.88 -1.15 52.92
C SER A 262 -14.53 -0.45 52.71
N MET A 263 -14.41 0.84 53.04
CA MET A 263 -13.12 1.55 52.95
C MET A 263 -12.09 1.01 53.95
N ALA A 264 -12.50 0.70 55.18
CA ALA A 264 -11.63 0.08 56.17
C ALA A 264 -11.21 -1.34 55.77
N PHE A 265 -12.11 -2.09 55.14
CA PHE A 265 -11.83 -3.42 54.61
C PHE A 265 -10.83 -3.37 53.45
N GLU A 266 -11.00 -2.44 52.51
CA GLU A 266 -10.05 -2.21 51.41
C GLU A 266 -8.66 -1.83 51.93
N THR A 267 -8.60 -0.92 52.91
CA THR A 267 -7.35 -0.51 53.57
C THR A 267 -6.71 -1.67 54.32
N SER A 268 -7.50 -2.49 55.02
CA SER A 268 -7.03 -3.69 55.72
C SER A 268 -6.49 -4.73 54.74
N LEU A 269 -7.14 -4.92 53.59
CA LEU A 269 -6.68 -5.84 52.54
C LEU A 269 -5.34 -5.35 51.95
N TYR A 270 -5.22 -4.05 51.68
CA TYR A 270 -4.02 -3.42 51.18
C TYR A 270 -2.84 -3.51 52.16
N THR A 271 -3.10 -3.31 53.45
CA THR A 271 -2.04 -3.17 54.47
C THR A 271 -1.69 -4.49 55.17
N ARG A 272 -2.66 -5.38 55.43
CA ARG A 272 -2.47 -6.60 56.23
C ARG A 272 -2.47 -7.90 55.42
N ALA A 273 -3.20 -7.95 54.32
CA ALA A 273 -3.36 -9.21 53.58
C ALA A 273 -2.41 -9.33 52.39
N SER A 274 -2.00 -8.22 51.76
CA SER A 274 -1.26 -8.30 50.48
C SER A 274 -0.50 -7.02 50.13
N HIS A 275 0.62 -6.73 50.82
CA HIS A 275 1.68 -5.91 50.23
C HIS A 275 2.58 -6.80 49.35
N TYR A 276 1.95 -7.60 48.47
CA TYR A 276 2.67 -8.36 47.46
C TYR A 276 2.98 -7.40 46.31
N SER A 277 4.26 -7.18 46.07
CA SER A 277 4.74 -6.41 44.93
C SER A 277 5.63 -7.30 44.07
N TYR A 278 5.85 -6.90 42.84
CA TYR A 278 6.83 -7.53 41.99
C TYR A 278 7.63 -6.46 41.25
N GLU A 279 8.85 -6.82 40.93
CA GLU A 279 9.74 -6.04 40.11
C GLU A 279 10.04 -6.88 38.86
N LEU A 280 9.87 -6.26 37.70
CA LEU A 280 10.15 -6.89 36.43
C LEU A 280 11.26 -6.11 35.74
N ASN A 281 12.44 -6.72 35.65
CA ASN A 281 13.58 -6.17 34.94
C ASN A 281 13.87 -7.07 33.75
N ASP A 282 13.58 -6.59 32.54
CA ASP A 282 13.65 -7.37 31.31
C ASP A 282 12.77 -8.63 31.37
N THR A 283 13.38 -9.81 31.46
CA THR A 283 12.71 -11.12 31.51
C THR A 283 12.78 -11.75 32.91
N ARG A 284 13.38 -11.05 33.86
CA ARG A 284 13.55 -11.51 35.24
C ARG A 284 12.50 -10.90 36.14
N LEU A 285 11.66 -11.77 36.70
CA LEU A 285 10.64 -11.41 37.65
C LEU A 285 11.15 -11.64 39.06
N ARG A 286 11.00 -10.63 39.92
CA ARG A 286 11.25 -10.72 41.35
C ARG A 286 9.97 -10.43 42.12
N ILE A 287 9.61 -11.32 43.04
CA ILE A 287 8.37 -11.22 43.83
C ILE A 287 8.70 -10.91 45.28
N TYR A 288 7.94 -9.99 45.87
CA TYR A 288 8.06 -9.59 47.26
C TYR A 288 6.71 -9.67 47.97
N PRO A 289 6.67 -10.10 49.25
CA PRO A 289 7.70 -10.88 49.94
C PRO A 289 7.94 -12.25 49.27
N ALA A 290 8.95 -12.99 49.74
CA ALA A 290 9.20 -14.35 49.25
C ALA A 290 7.96 -15.23 49.47
N PRO A 291 7.52 -16.01 48.47
CA PRO A 291 6.39 -16.91 48.64
C PRO A 291 6.66 -17.88 49.79
N SER A 292 5.73 -17.98 50.73
CA SER A 292 5.73 -18.97 51.79
C SER A 292 4.51 -19.88 51.67
N ASN A 293 4.72 -21.19 51.67
CA ASN A 293 3.68 -22.22 51.51
C ASN A 293 2.75 -21.99 50.29
N PRO A 294 3.27 -22.03 49.04
CA PRO A 294 2.44 -21.96 47.83
C PRO A 294 1.32 -23.02 47.83
N GLY A 295 0.07 -22.59 47.63
CA GLY A 295 -1.11 -23.48 47.58
C GLY A 295 -1.94 -23.57 48.87
N THR A 296 -1.38 -23.23 50.03
CA THR A 296 -2.10 -23.29 51.33
C THR A 296 -2.47 -21.90 51.85
N GLY A 297 -1.77 -20.85 51.40
CA GLY A 297 -2.02 -19.45 51.74
C GLY A 297 -1.61 -18.45 50.64
N ALA A 298 -0.54 -18.76 49.91
CA ALA A 298 -0.07 -18.02 48.74
C ALA A 298 -0.58 -18.63 47.41
N PRO A 299 -0.65 -17.86 46.31
CA PRO A 299 -1.00 -18.41 45.00
C PRO A 299 -0.06 -19.56 44.60
N THR A 300 -0.59 -20.61 43.97
CA THR A 300 0.22 -21.75 43.50
C THR A 300 0.93 -21.43 42.18
N LYS A 301 0.26 -20.66 41.32
CA LYS A 301 0.75 -20.28 39.99
C LYS A 301 0.65 -18.78 39.81
N MET A 302 1.64 -18.23 39.11
CA MET A 302 1.55 -16.92 38.50
C MET A 302 1.45 -17.05 36.99
N TRP A 303 0.68 -16.16 36.41
CA TRP A 303 0.44 -16.08 34.98
C TRP A 303 1.10 -14.83 34.44
N PHE A 304 1.56 -14.90 33.20
CA PHE A 304 2.07 -13.73 32.51
C PHE A 304 1.76 -13.83 31.03
N ASP A 305 1.49 -12.67 30.46
CA ASP A 305 1.28 -12.51 29.04
C ASP A 305 2.57 -12.01 28.41
N PHE A 306 3.00 -12.63 27.33
CA PHE A 306 4.24 -12.29 26.64
C PHE A 306 4.04 -12.30 25.13
N SER A 307 4.90 -11.59 24.41
CA SER A 307 4.99 -11.62 22.96
C SER A 307 6.41 -11.97 22.54
N VAL A 308 6.54 -12.75 21.48
CA VAL A 308 7.84 -13.02 20.84
C VAL A 308 7.99 -12.01 19.68
N PRO A 309 8.93 -11.07 19.73
CA PRO A 309 9.19 -10.17 18.62
C PRO A 309 9.50 -10.98 17.35
N GLN A 310 8.78 -10.66 16.29
CA GLN A 310 9.02 -11.24 14.97
C GLN A 310 9.92 -10.30 14.17
N ASP A 311 10.55 -10.84 13.13
CA ASP A 311 11.31 -10.02 12.19
C ASP A 311 10.31 -9.23 11.33
N ALA A 312 10.66 -8.01 10.96
CA ALA A 312 9.80 -7.11 10.19
C ALA A 312 9.50 -7.63 8.78
N TYR A 313 10.23 -8.64 8.30
CA TYR A 313 10.08 -9.24 6.98
C TYR A 313 9.33 -10.57 6.98
N VAL A 314 8.91 -11.07 8.14
CA VAL A 314 8.29 -12.40 8.26
C VAL A 314 6.82 -12.23 8.60
N THR A 315 5.95 -12.76 7.75
CA THR A 315 4.50 -12.82 8.01
C THR A 315 4.16 -14.07 8.83
N SER A 316 3.08 -13.98 9.59
CA SER A 316 2.49 -15.15 10.23
C SER A 316 1.84 -16.07 9.20
N SER A 317 2.06 -17.39 9.30
CA SER A 317 1.41 -18.39 8.41
C SER A 317 -0.11 -18.43 8.54
N THR A 318 -0.67 -17.81 9.58
CA THR A 318 -2.11 -17.75 9.86
C THR A 318 -2.72 -16.37 9.66
N ARG A 319 -1.88 -15.33 9.51
CA ARG A 319 -2.31 -13.94 9.34
C ARG A 319 -1.38 -13.27 8.33
N GLN A 320 -1.90 -13.00 7.14
CA GLN A 320 -1.16 -12.28 6.12
C GLN A 320 -1.42 -10.78 6.26
N GLU A 321 -0.40 -10.01 6.64
CA GLU A 321 -0.46 -8.56 6.80
C GLU A 321 -0.10 -7.79 5.51
N GLY A 322 0.07 -8.50 4.41
CA GLY A 322 0.47 -7.90 3.13
C GLY A 322 1.89 -7.33 3.15
N ILE A 323 2.80 -7.84 3.99
CA ILE A 323 4.23 -7.48 3.94
C ILE A 323 4.84 -7.85 2.57
N ASP A 324 4.38 -8.96 1.97
CA ASP A 324 4.79 -9.42 0.63
C ASP A 324 4.11 -8.63 -0.52
N GLY A 325 3.27 -7.65 -0.18
CA GLY A 325 2.56 -6.82 -1.14
C GLY A 325 3.41 -5.68 -1.72
N VAL A 326 2.73 -4.66 -2.27
CA VAL A 326 3.39 -3.48 -2.82
C VAL A 326 4.19 -2.79 -1.71
N ASN A 327 5.50 -2.68 -1.88
CA ASN A 327 6.40 -2.05 -0.92
C ASN A 327 6.92 -0.69 -1.40
N ASN A 328 6.96 -0.49 -2.72
CA ASN A 328 7.49 0.69 -3.36
C ASN A 328 6.98 0.78 -4.82
N TYR A 329 7.32 1.89 -5.46
CA TYR A 329 7.03 2.22 -6.84
C TYR A 329 7.24 1.06 -7.84
N SER A 330 8.33 0.30 -7.72
CA SER A 330 8.67 -0.80 -8.64
C SER A 330 7.70 -2.00 -8.59
N THR A 331 7.00 -2.16 -7.47
CA THR A 331 6.08 -3.29 -7.23
C THR A 331 4.62 -2.93 -7.49
N LEU A 332 4.35 -1.68 -7.89
CA LEU A 332 3.00 -1.22 -8.18
C LEU A 332 2.42 -1.99 -9.39
N PRO A 333 1.15 -2.41 -9.30
CA PRO A 333 0.55 -3.25 -10.33
C PRO A 333 0.00 -2.44 -11.52
N PHE A 334 0.74 -1.45 -12.01
CA PHE A 334 0.30 -0.64 -13.16
C PHE A 334 0.88 -1.16 -14.48
N SER A 335 0.00 -1.70 -15.33
CA SER A 335 0.33 -2.04 -16.72
C SER A 335 0.23 -0.81 -17.62
N ASN A 336 0.73 -0.92 -18.85
CA ASN A 336 0.40 0.05 -19.90
C ASN A 336 -1.12 0.25 -20.03
N ILE A 337 -1.53 1.48 -20.35
CA ILE A 337 -2.94 1.87 -20.41
C ILE A 337 -3.52 1.34 -21.73
N PRO A 338 -4.69 0.67 -21.71
CA PRO A 338 -5.40 0.29 -22.93
C PRO A 338 -5.76 1.50 -23.76
N TYR A 339 -5.44 1.44 -25.05
CA TYR A 339 -5.66 2.56 -25.97
C TYR A 339 -7.12 3.02 -26.03
N GLU A 340 -8.07 2.09 -25.93
CA GLU A 340 -9.52 2.37 -25.97
C GLU A 340 -10.01 3.23 -24.82
N ASN A 341 -9.27 3.28 -23.71
CA ASN A 341 -9.62 4.05 -22.53
C ASN A 341 -8.88 5.41 -22.47
N ILE A 342 -8.08 5.74 -23.49
CA ILE A 342 -7.41 7.03 -23.58
C ILE A 342 -8.40 8.05 -24.15
N ASN A 343 -8.56 9.18 -23.44
CA ASN A 343 -9.47 10.24 -23.85
C ASN A 343 -8.91 11.03 -25.06
N SER A 344 -9.75 11.88 -25.66
CA SER A 344 -9.38 12.68 -26.83
C SER A 344 -8.16 13.59 -26.61
N MET A 345 -8.00 14.15 -25.41
CA MET A 345 -6.86 14.99 -25.04
C MET A 345 -5.55 14.19 -25.02
N GLY A 346 -5.57 12.99 -24.43
CA GLY A 346 -4.45 12.06 -24.42
C GLY A 346 -4.10 11.58 -25.83
N LEU A 347 -5.10 11.25 -26.65
CA LEU A 347 -4.89 10.89 -28.04
C LEU A 347 -4.26 12.03 -28.86
N GLN A 348 -4.67 13.28 -28.60
CA GLN A 348 -4.06 14.44 -29.25
C GLN A 348 -2.60 14.65 -28.83
N TRP A 349 -2.28 14.45 -27.55
CA TRP A 349 -0.91 14.49 -27.06
C TRP A 349 -0.06 13.39 -27.72
N ILE A 350 -0.57 12.15 -27.80
CA ILE A 350 0.11 11.03 -28.46
C ILE A 350 0.43 11.35 -29.92
N ARG A 351 -0.50 11.97 -30.67
CA ARG A 351 -0.27 12.36 -32.07
C ARG A 351 0.83 13.41 -32.21
N ARG A 352 0.84 14.44 -31.35
CA ARG A 352 1.89 15.49 -31.32
C ARG A 352 3.25 14.88 -30.99
N TYR A 353 3.29 14.00 -30.00
CA TYR A 353 4.53 13.37 -29.56
C TYR A 353 5.05 12.33 -30.59
N ALA A 354 4.16 11.56 -31.22
CA ALA A 354 4.52 10.65 -32.33
C ALA A 354 5.09 11.41 -33.54
N LEU A 355 4.56 12.59 -33.85
CA LEU A 355 5.11 13.48 -34.88
C LEU A 355 6.52 13.94 -34.52
N ALA A 356 6.75 14.33 -33.26
CA ALA A 356 8.07 14.75 -32.78
C ALA A 356 9.11 13.60 -32.82
N ILE A 357 8.71 12.37 -32.51
CA ILE A 357 9.58 11.18 -32.69
C ILE A 357 9.84 10.92 -34.18
N SER A 358 8.82 11.04 -35.04
CA SER A 358 8.99 10.86 -36.49
C SER A 358 9.96 11.89 -37.08
N LYS A 359 9.92 13.14 -36.60
CA LYS A 359 10.92 14.18 -36.95
C LYS A 359 12.32 13.79 -36.54
N GLU A 360 12.50 13.24 -35.35
CA GLU A 360 13.82 12.76 -34.89
C GLU A 360 14.34 11.61 -35.77
N MET A 361 13.48 10.65 -36.10
CA MET A 361 13.84 9.56 -37.01
C MET A 361 14.24 10.09 -38.39
N LEU A 362 13.47 11.03 -38.95
CA LEU A 362 13.80 11.69 -40.21
C LEU A 362 15.15 12.41 -40.13
N ALA A 363 15.42 13.13 -39.02
CA ALA A 363 16.69 13.81 -38.81
C ALA A 363 17.87 12.82 -38.78
N GLN A 364 17.72 11.67 -38.14
CA GLN A 364 18.72 10.60 -38.13
C GLN A 364 18.95 10.00 -39.52
N VAL A 365 17.88 9.81 -40.31
CA VAL A 365 18.00 9.34 -41.70
C VAL A 365 18.72 10.37 -42.56
N ARG A 366 18.33 11.65 -42.49
CA ARG A 366 18.98 12.75 -43.22
C ARG A 366 20.43 12.96 -42.80
N GLY A 367 20.75 12.74 -41.53
CA GLY A 367 22.12 12.82 -41.01
C GLY A 367 23.07 11.78 -41.64
N LYS A 368 22.54 10.65 -42.10
CA LYS A 368 23.32 9.63 -42.84
C LYS A 368 23.63 10.05 -44.29
N PHE A 369 22.89 11.03 -44.83
CA PHE A 369 23.01 11.52 -46.21
C PHE A 369 23.27 13.04 -46.24
N ALA A 370 24.19 13.52 -45.38
CA ALA A 370 24.40 14.96 -45.12
C ALA A 370 24.59 15.84 -46.38
N SER A 371 25.21 15.31 -47.43
CA SER A 371 25.18 15.92 -48.76
C SER A 371 24.78 14.89 -49.82
N ILE A 372 23.78 15.24 -50.62
CA ILE A 372 23.44 14.49 -51.83
C ILE A 372 24.21 15.16 -52.98
N PRO A 373 25.23 14.48 -53.55
CA PRO A 373 25.97 15.04 -54.68
C PRO A 373 25.05 15.08 -55.91
N ILE A 374 24.81 16.28 -56.44
CA ILE A 374 24.19 16.49 -57.74
C ILE A 374 25.25 16.97 -58.74
N PRO A 375 25.07 16.80 -60.06
CA PRO A 375 26.05 17.24 -61.04
C PRO A 375 26.30 18.76 -60.92
N GLY A 376 27.47 19.15 -60.40
CA GLY A 376 27.91 20.55 -60.29
C GLY A 376 27.52 21.29 -59.00
N GLU A 377 26.74 20.70 -58.10
CA GLU A 377 26.30 21.32 -56.82
C GLU A 377 26.06 20.23 -55.75
N ALA A 378 25.81 20.61 -54.49
CA ALA A 378 25.43 19.66 -53.44
C ALA A 378 24.22 20.21 -52.68
N VAL A 379 23.18 19.38 -52.53
CA VAL A 379 22.04 19.70 -51.65
C VAL A 379 22.42 19.30 -50.23
N THR A 380 22.35 20.25 -49.30
CA THR A 380 22.57 20.01 -47.86
C THR A 380 21.24 19.71 -47.18
N LEU A 381 21.18 18.62 -46.42
CA LEU A 381 19.97 18.23 -45.68
C LEU A 381 19.94 18.88 -44.30
N ASN A 382 18.76 19.30 -43.84
CA ASN A 382 18.55 20.00 -42.56
C ASN A 382 18.52 19.09 -41.31
N ALA A 383 19.41 18.10 -41.25
CA ALA A 383 19.41 17.07 -40.21
C ALA A 383 19.62 17.63 -38.78
N SER A 384 20.57 18.56 -38.60
CA SER A 384 20.90 19.14 -37.29
C SER A 384 19.76 19.99 -36.72
N GLU A 385 19.16 20.83 -37.57
CA GLU A 385 18.03 21.68 -37.20
C GLU A 385 16.80 20.84 -36.84
N LEU A 386 16.47 19.84 -37.65
CA LEU A 386 15.32 18.97 -37.41
C LEU A 386 15.49 18.14 -36.13
N SER A 387 16.71 17.67 -35.83
CA SER A 387 16.99 16.96 -34.58
C SER A 387 16.84 17.86 -33.36
N ALA A 388 17.26 19.13 -33.45
CA ALA A 388 17.10 20.10 -32.38
C ALA A 388 15.61 20.40 -32.10
N GLN A 389 14.84 20.71 -33.16
CA GLN A 389 13.40 20.95 -33.06
C GLN A 389 12.65 19.73 -32.48
N ALA A 390 13.00 18.52 -32.92
CA ALA A 390 12.37 17.30 -32.42
C ALA A 390 12.60 17.10 -30.91
N LYS A 391 13.83 17.32 -30.43
CA LYS A 391 14.16 17.19 -28.99
C LYS A 391 13.48 18.25 -28.14
N GLU A 392 13.40 19.48 -28.65
CA GLU A 392 12.70 20.58 -28.00
C GLU A 392 11.20 20.28 -27.87
N GLU A 393 10.53 19.89 -28.96
CA GLU A 393 9.11 19.52 -28.96
C GLU A 393 8.83 18.33 -28.04
N GLN A 394 9.67 17.28 -28.08
CA GLN A 394 9.53 16.13 -27.19
C GLN A 394 9.63 16.54 -25.71
N THR A 395 10.61 17.39 -25.37
CA THR A 395 10.81 17.85 -23.99
C THR A 395 9.65 18.74 -23.54
N ALA A 396 9.24 19.68 -24.38
CA ALA A 396 8.12 20.58 -24.11
C ALA A 396 6.82 19.81 -23.86
N LEU A 397 6.50 18.81 -24.69
CA LEU A 397 5.32 17.97 -24.53
C LEU A 397 5.33 17.14 -23.24
N LYS A 398 6.49 16.60 -22.86
CA LYS A 398 6.64 15.86 -21.59
C LYS A 398 6.45 16.78 -20.38
N THR A 399 7.02 17.98 -20.43
CA THR A 399 6.87 18.98 -19.36
C THR A 399 5.43 19.45 -19.26
N GLU A 400 4.79 19.79 -20.39
CA GLU A 400 3.38 20.19 -20.47
C GLU A 400 2.47 19.15 -19.80
N LEU A 401 2.67 17.87 -20.12
CA LEU A 401 1.86 16.79 -19.55
C LEU A 401 2.12 16.59 -18.05
N LYS A 402 3.39 16.62 -17.61
CA LYS A 402 3.73 16.48 -16.19
C LYS A 402 3.16 17.61 -15.35
N GLU A 403 3.32 18.86 -15.78
CA GLU A 403 2.80 20.03 -15.06
C GLU A 403 1.27 20.02 -14.98
N LEU A 404 0.60 19.58 -16.05
CA LEU A 404 -0.86 19.42 -16.04
C LEU A 404 -1.27 18.35 -15.02
N LEU A 405 -0.60 17.21 -15.02
CA LEU A 405 -0.88 16.12 -14.10
C LEU A 405 -0.58 16.50 -12.64
N ASP A 406 0.52 17.20 -12.36
CA ASP A 406 0.88 17.62 -10.99
C ASP A 406 -0.21 18.49 -10.35
N LYS A 407 -0.89 19.34 -11.16
CA LYS A 407 -2.06 20.13 -10.73
C LYS A 407 -3.32 19.30 -10.46
N LEU A 408 -3.35 18.07 -10.96
CA LEU A 408 -4.45 17.11 -10.81
C LEU A 408 -4.16 16.02 -9.77
N THR A 409 -3.08 16.16 -8.99
CA THR A 409 -2.84 15.32 -7.81
C THR A 409 -3.98 15.48 -6.81
N TYR A 410 -4.28 14.43 -6.05
CA TYR A 410 -5.42 14.47 -5.11
C TYR A 410 -5.27 15.56 -4.05
N SER A 411 -4.05 15.79 -3.56
CA SER A 411 -3.77 16.90 -2.62
C SER A 411 -4.06 18.26 -3.26
N ALA A 412 -3.58 18.49 -4.48
CA ALA A 412 -3.80 19.75 -5.19
C ALA A 412 -5.28 19.98 -5.52
N LEU A 413 -6.03 18.92 -5.85
CA LEU A 413 -7.48 19.01 -6.09
C LEU A 413 -8.24 19.36 -4.80
N VAL A 414 -7.90 18.73 -3.67
CA VAL A 414 -8.51 19.05 -2.37
C VAL A 414 -8.22 20.50 -1.98
N ASP A 415 -6.98 20.96 -2.13
CA ASP A 415 -6.60 22.35 -1.84
C ASP A 415 -7.35 23.33 -2.74
N ALA A 416 -7.46 23.02 -4.03
CA ALA A 416 -8.19 23.84 -4.99
C ALA A 416 -9.69 23.89 -4.68
N ASP A 417 -10.32 22.78 -4.29
CA ASP A 417 -11.73 22.72 -3.95
C ASP A 417 -12.03 23.40 -2.61
N ALA A 418 -11.12 23.28 -1.62
CA ALA A 418 -11.20 24.03 -0.37
C ALA A 418 -11.21 25.55 -0.63
N LYS A 419 -10.31 26.02 -1.51
CA LYS A 419 -10.26 27.43 -1.92
C LYS A 419 -11.53 27.86 -2.64
N LYS A 420 -12.08 27.06 -3.56
CA LYS A 420 -13.36 27.35 -4.23
C LYS A 420 -14.51 27.46 -3.23
N ALA A 421 -14.54 26.59 -2.22
CA ALA A 421 -15.57 26.64 -1.17
C ALA A 421 -15.46 27.91 -0.32
N GLU A 422 -14.24 28.33 0.03
CA GLU A 422 -14.00 29.58 0.73
C GLU A 422 -14.42 30.80 -0.10
N ASP A 423 -14.06 30.84 -1.38
CA ASP A 423 -14.46 31.91 -2.29
C ASP A 423 -15.99 31.94 -2.53
N ALA A 424 -16.64 30.77 -2.58
CA ALA A 424 -18.10 30.67 -2.65
C ALA A 424 -18.77 31.23 -1.39
N ASN A 425 -18.24 30.92 -0.20
CA ASN A 425 -18.72 31.50 1.05
C ASN A 425 -18.55 33.02 1.08
N ARG A 426 -17.42 33.54 0.58
CA ARG A 426 -17.18 34.99 0.46
C ARG A 426 -18.19 35.66 -0.47
N LEU A 427 -18.52 35.03 -1.59
CA LEU A 427 -19.57 35.52 -2.49
C LEU A 427 -20.96 35.48 -1.82
N GLN A 428 -21.25 34.44 -1.03
CA GLN A 428 -22.53 34.31 -0.34
C GLN A 428 -22.75 35.39 0.72
N ILE A 429 -21.70 35.93 1.36
CA ILE A 429 -21.79 37.09 2.27
C ILE A 429 -22.36 38.33 1.56
N HIS A 430 -22.09 38.48 0.26
CA HIS A 430 -22.60 39.61 -0.53
C HIS A 430 -24.03 39.40 -1.07
N ILE A 431 -24.59 38.20 -0.92
CA ILE A 431 -25.99 37.95 -1.26
C ILE A 431 -26.83 38.38 -0.05
N PRO A 432 -27.68 39.43 -0.17
CA PRO A 432 -28.52 39.84 0.94
C PRO A 432 -29.46 38.69 1.31
N MET A 433 -29.20 38.05 2.46
CA MET A 433 -30.12 37.08 3.03
C MET A 433 -31.42 37.81 3.35
N GLY A 434 -32.50 37.45 2.65
CA GLY A 434 -33.84 38.03 2.80
C GLY A 434 -34.52 37.71 4.14
N ILE A 435 -33.79 37.72 5.25
CA ILE A 435 -34.36 37.70 6.59
C ILE A 435 -34.94 39.10 6.83
N PHE A 436 -36.22 39.25 6.50
CA PHE A 436 -37.06 40.32 7.02
C PHE A 436 -36.95 40.31 8.55
N ARG A 437 -36.31 41.33 9.12
CA ARG A 437 -36.56 41.70 10.52
C ARG A 437 -37.88 42.49 10.52
N GLY A 438 -38.96 41.81 10.91
CA GLY A 438 -40.15 42.48 11.44
C GLY A 438 -39.89 42.99 12.84
#